data_AF-A0AAV7XJ94-F1
#
_entry.id   AF-A0AAV7XJ94-F1
#
_cell.length_a   1.000
_cell.length_b   1.000
_cell.length_c   1.000
_cell.angle_alpha   90.00
_cell.angle_beta   90.00
_cell.angle_gamma   90.00
#
_symmetry.space_group_name_H-M   'P 1'
#
loop_
_entity.id
_entity.type
_entity.pdbx_description
1 polymer ?
#
loop_
_entity_poly.entity_id
_entity_poly.type
_entity_poly.pdbx_seq_one_letter_code
_entity_poly.pdbx_strand_id
1 'polypeptide(L)' 'MSEWSEWSRCTTTCGINAQQIRSRKILRDPGPGGRQCGPRSEVRSCMLLPCPR' A
#
# COMPACT_ATOMS: atom_id res chain seq x y z
N MET A 1 2.92 0.52 -15.65
CA MET A 1 2.51 1.02 -14.33
C MET A 1 3.57 2.01 -13.85
N SER A 2 3.22 3.01 -13.04
CA SER A 2 4.24 3.86 -12.40
C SER A 2 4.93 3.08 -11.29
N GLU A 3 6.06 3.62 -10.83
CA GLU A 3 6.63 3.20 -9.56
C GLU A 3 5.63 3.42 -8.42
N TRP A 4 5.81 2.64 -7.36
CA TRP A 4 5.06 2.80 -6.13
C TRP A 4 5.44 4.11 -5.46
N SER A 5 4.44 4.79 -4.90
CA SER A 5 4.70 5.86 -3.95
C SER A 5 5.45 5.32 -2.73
N GLU A 6 6.11 6.24 -2.03
CA GLU A 6 6.56 6.02 -0.66
C GLU A 6 5.40 5.45 0.19
N TRP A 7 5.76 4.61 1.16
CA TRP A 7 4.80 4.12 2.14
C TRP A 7 4.31 5.27 3.00
N SER A 8 2.99 5.34 3.20
CA SER A 8 2.41 6.26 4.17
C SER A 8 2.89 5.92 5.57
N ARG A 9 2.83 6.92 6.47
CA ARG A 9 3.01 6.68 7.89
C ARG A 9 1.99 5.62 8.37
N CYS A 10 2.40 4.86 9.38
CA CYS A 10 1.51 3.89 10.00
C CYS A 10 0.26 4.57 10.56
N THR A 11 -0.89 3.92 10.44
CA THR A 11 -2.18 4.41 10.97
C THR A 11 -2.12 4.73 12.45
N THR A 12 -1.27 4.03 13.19
CA THR A 12 -0.98 4.26 14.61
C THR A 12 0.53 4.18 14.84
N THR A 13 1.00 4.79 15.92
CA THR A 13 2.40 4.78 16.36
C THR A 13 2.75 3.57 17.24
N CYS A 14 1.75 2.83 17.70
CA CYS A 14 1.91 1.61 18.48
C CYS A 14 0.81 0.60 18.16
N GLY A 15 1.06 -0.67 18.43
CA GLY A 15 0.11 -1.77 18.24
C GLY A 15 0.34 -2.53 16.94
N ILE A 16 0.12 -3.84 17.01
CA ILE A 16 0.31 -4.78 15.90
C ILE A 16 -0.68 -4.58 14.74
N ASN A 17 -1.76 -3.83 14.98
CA ASN A 17 -2.79 -3.52 13.99
C ASN A 17 -2.46 -2.29 13.14
N ALA A 18 -1.29 -1.70 13.37
CA ALA A 18 -0.79 -0.59 12.58
C ALA A 18 -0.62 -1.00 11.12
N GLN A 19 -1.07 -0.16 10.20
CA GLN A 19 -1.00 -0.41 8.77
C GLN A 19 -0.43 0.80 8.05
N GLN A 20 0.31 0.56 6.98
CA GLN A 20 0.80 1.57 6.07
C GLN A 20 0.26 1.27 4.67
N ILE A 21 0.01 2.34 3.92
CA ILE A 21 -0.63 2.28 2.62
C ILE A 21 0.29 2.96 1.62
N ARG A 22 0.48 2.34 0.46
CA ARG A 22 1.10 2.99 -0.70
C ARG A 22 0.23 2.84 -1.92
N SER A 23 0.42 3.74 -2.88
CA SER A 23 -0.35 3.74 -4.12
C SER A 23 0.56 3.91 -5.34
N ARG A 24 0.14 3.39 -6.47
CA ARG A 24 0.80 3.58 -7.76
C ARG A 24 -0.23 3.92 -8.82
N LYS A 25 0.18 4.68 -9.82
CA LYS A 25 -0.67 5.03 -10.95
C LYS A 25 -0.51 4.01 -12.07
N ILE A 26 -1.63 3.66 -12.71
CA ILE A 26 -1.59 2.87 -13.93
C ILE A 26 -1.36 3.87 -15.07
N LEU A 27 -0.11 3.93 -15.57
CA LEU A 27 0.28 4.85 -16.66
C LEU A 27 -0.34 4.46 -18.01
N ARG A 28 -0.68 3.19 -18.19
CA ARG A 28 -1.27 2.67 -19.41
C ARG A 28 -2.28 1.61 -19.02
N ASP A 29 -3.54 1.84 -19.37
CA ASP A 29 -4.60 0.87 -19.16
C ASP A 29 -4.33 -0.37 -20.04
N PRO A 30 -4.62 -1.59 -19.56
CA PRO A 30 -4.54 -2.77 -20.40
C PRO A 30 -5.50 -2.59 -21.59
N GLY A 31 -4.94 -2.63 -22.80
CA GLY A 31 -5.75 -2.58 -24.03
C GLY A 31 -6.72 -3.76 -24.11
N PRO A 32 -7.61 -3.78 -25.12
CA PRO A 32 -8.54 -4.89 -25.32
C PRO A 32 -7.78 -6.23 -25.44
N GLY A 33 -8.09 -7.17 -24.55
CA GLY A 33 -7.39 -8.47 -24.44
C GLY A 33 -6.11 -8.46 -23.60
N GLY A 34 -5.71 -7.31 -23.05
CA GLY A 34 -4.55 -7.17 -22.19
C GLY A 34 -4.78 -7.70 -20.78
N ARG A 35 -3.69 -8.15 -20.13
CA ARG A 35 -3.73 -8.59 -18.73
C ARG A 35 -4.07 -7.41 -17.83
N GLN A 36 -5.06 -7.58 -16.96
CA GLN A 36 -5.48 -6.53 -16.02
C GLN A 36 -4.26 -6.07 -15.21
N CYS A 37 -4.07 -4.75 -15.11
CA CYS A 37 -2.99 -4.21 -14.29
C CYS A 37 -3.20 -4.65 -12.84
N GLY A 38 -2.09 -4.93 -12.15
CA GLY A 38 -2.14 -5.30 -10.73
C GLY A 38 -2.76 -4.19 -9.87
N PRO A 39 -2.89 -4.43 -8.55
CA PRO A 39 -3.52 -3.47 -7.65
C PRO A 39 -2.81 -2.11 -7.69
N ARG A 40 -3.62 -1.04 -7.65
CA ARG A 40 -3.17 0.36 -7.58
C ARG A 40 -2.83 0.82 -6.17
N SER A 41 -3.26 0.05 -5.17
CA SER A 41 -3.08 0.32 -3.75
C SER A 41 -2.60 -0.94 -3.07
N GLU A 42 -1.64 -0.78 -2.16
CA GLU A 42 -1.11 -1.87 -1.36
C GLU A 42 -1.13 -1.48 0.11
N VAL A 43 -1.51 -2.44 0.95
CA VAL A 43 -1.58 -2.28 2.40
C VAL A 43 -0.61 -3.26 3.00
N ARG A 44 0.20 -2.79 3.94
CA ARG A 44 1.14 -3.61 4.70
C ARG A 44 1.02 -3.31 6.18
N SER A 45 1.11 -4.34 7.01
CA SER A 45 1.19 -4.19 8.46
C SER A 45 2.51 -3.52 8.85
N CYS A 46 2.45 -2.60 9.81
CA CYS A 46 3.62 -2.05 10.45
C CYS A 46 4.01 -2.96 11.63
N MET A 47 5.28 -3.33 11.70
CA MET A 47 5.81 -4.07 12.85
C MET A 47 6.10 -3.11 14.00
N LEU A 48 5.04 -2.65 14.68
CA LEU A 48 5.15 -1.78 15.85
C LEU A 48 5.03 -2.59 17.13
N LEU A 49 5.69 -2.11 18.17
CA LEU A 49 5.54 -2.65 19.52
C LEU A 49 4.09 -2.48 19.98
N PRO A 50 3.55 -3.42 20.79
CA PRO A 50 2.23 -3.25 21.38
C PRO A 50 2.14 -1.93 22.13
N CYS A 51 0.97 -1.30 22.07
CA CYS A 51 0.75 -0.03 22.78
C CYS A 51 0.91 -0.23 24.29
N PRO A 52 1.53 0.74 24.99
CA PRO A 52 1.48 0.78 26.43
C PRO A 52 0.00 0.84 26.88
N ARG A 53 -0.30 0.14 27.97
CA ARG A 53 -1.62 0.18 28.60
C ARG A 53 -1.85 1.48 29.35
#